data_AF-A0A496VVK8-F1
#
_entry.id   AF-A0A496VVK8-F1
#
_cell.length_a   1.000
_cell.length_b   1.000
_cell.length_c   1.000
_cell.angle_alpha   90.00
_cell.angle_beta   90.00
_cell.angle_gamma   90.00
#
_symmetry.space_group_name_H-M   'P 1'
#
loop_
_entity.id
_entity.type
_entity.pdbx_description
1 polymer ?
#
loop_
_entity_poly.entity_id
_entity_poly.type
_entity_poly.pdbx_seq_one_letter_code
_entity_poly.pdbx_strand_id
1 'polypeptide(L)'
;MNKLNEEQLLAFLTSGHSEEINKAIKYLFEQGISSLDFLQSLEGQKEFCVSNLLGYEQWWCTAPIPPEYILLVGPRESLTEKEKEESITVEVVSLYLISAIYSGSLTFYGSPFLVDVSLPKNDCRGANKEEYIARGFHSARKWIRKCHKVGLEALREQKEHPLKSENLYWW
;
A
#
# COMPACT_ATOMS: atom_id res chain seq x y z
N MET A 1 16.99 10.61 -13.69
CA MET A 1 16.16 11.35 -12.70
C MET A 1 17.04 11.79 -11.55
N ASN A 2 16.92 13.03 -11.07
CA ASN A 2 17.55 13.44 -9.82
C ASN A 2 16.99 12.57 -8.68
N LYS A 3 17.86 12.16 -7.76
CA LYS A 3 17.47 11.37 -6.59
C LYS A 3 16.54 12.22 -5.72
N LEU A 4 15.30 11.76 -5.49
CA LEU A 4 14.38 12.42 -4.55
C LEU A 4 14.83 12.05 -3.13
N ASN A 5 14.80 13.01 -2.21
CA ASN A 5 15.00 12.72 -0.80
C ASN A 5 13.68 12.25 -0.14
N GLU A 6 13.77 11.76 1.10
CA GLU A 6 12.61 11.20 1.82
C GLU A 6 11.50 12.23 2.05
N GLU A 7 11.86 13.49 2.36
CA GLU A 7 10.89 14.58 2.55
C GLU A 7 10.11 14.88 1.25
N GLN A 8 10.80 14.93 0.11
CA GLN A 8 10.19 15.12 -1.20
C GLN A 8 9.29 13.94 -1.59
N LEU A 9 9.70 12.72 -1.25
CA LEU A 9 8.90 11.53 -1.51
C LEU A 9 7.62 11.53 -0.69
N LEU A 10 7.71 11.86 0.60
CA LEU A 10 6.53 12.00 1.45
C LEU A 10 5.61 13.09 0.92
N ALA A 11 6.15 14.27 0.59
CA ALA A 11 5.37 15.38 0.04
C ALA A 11 4.62 15.02 -1.24
N PHE A 12 5.23 14.21 -2.12
CA PHE A 12 4.57 13.72 -3.33
C PHE A 12 3.51 12.65 -3.04
N LEU A 13 3.72 11.77 -2.06
CA LEU A 13 2.74 10.76 -1.67
C LEU A 13 1.51 11.38 -1.00
N THR A 14 1.69 12.48 -0.26
CA THR A 14 0.60 13.22 0.40
C THR A 14 0.01 14.33 -0.47
N SER A 15 0.40 14.42 -1.74
CA SER A 15 0.00 15.52 -2.59
C SER A 15 -1.45 15.36 -3.10
N GLY A 16 -2.12 16.47 -3.37
CA GLY A 16 -3.44 16.46 -4.02
C GLY A 16 -3.39 16.18 -5.54
N HIS A 17 -2.19 16.03 -6.11
CA HIS A 17 -1.96 15.87 -7.54
C HIS A 17 -1.57 14.43 -7.88
N SER A 18 -2.45 13.73 -8.59
CA SER A 18 -2.27 12.33 -8.99
C SER A 18 -0.96 12.08 -9.75
N GLU A 19 -0.47 13.05 -10.52
CA GLU A 19 0.81 12.96 -11.23
C GLU A 19 2.02 12.85 -10.29
N GLU A 20 2.02 13.58 -9.18
CA GLU A 20 3.10 13.58 -8.19
C GLU A 20 3.11 12.28 -7.39
N ILE A 21 1.93 11.82 -6.94
CA ILE A 21 1.74 10.52 -6.30
C ILE A 21 2.27 9.41 -7.23
N ASN A 22 1.84 9.42 -8.49
CA ASN A 22 2.25 8.42 -9.49
C ASN A 22 3.75 8.44 -9.73
N LYS A 23 4.37 9.62 -9.74
CA LYS A 23 5.81 9.78 -9.88
C LYS A 23 6.56 9.20 -8.68
N ALA A 24 6.09 9.46 -7.45
CA ALA A 24 6.69 8.89 -6.25
C ALA A 24 6.57 7.36 -6.21
N ILE A 25 5.39 6.82 -6.52
CA ILE A 25 5.15 5.36 -6.57
C ILE A 25 6.08 4.68 -7.58
N LYS A 26 6.16 5.20 -8.81
CA LYS A 26 7.07 4.64 -9.84
C LYS A 26 8.51 4.69 -9.37
N TYR A 27 8.95 5.83 -8.85
CA TYR A 27 10.31 6.01 -8.36
C TYR A 27 10.64 5.00 -7.24
N LEU A 28 9.78 4.87 -6.23
CA LEU A 28 9.98 3.95 -5.11
C LEU A 28 10.02 2.48 -5.56
N PHE A 29 9.16 2.11 -6.51
CA PHE A 29 9.16 0.77 -7.09
C PHE A 29 10.45 0.49 -7.88
N GLU A 30 10.90 1.43 -8.70
CA GLU A 30 12.15 1.31 -9.48
C GLU A 30 13.40 1.23 -8.59
N GLN A 31 13.40 1.83 -7.39
CA GLN A 31 14.48 1.67 -6.41
C GLN A 31 14.55 0.24 -5.82
N GLY A 32 13.48 -0.55 -5.94
CA GLY A 32 13.42 -1.92 -5.46
C GLY A 32 13.74 -2.06 -3.97
N ILE A 33 14.66 -2.95 -3.62
CA ILE A 33 15.05 -3.21 -2.22
C ILE A 33 15.50 -1.92 -1.49
N SER A 34 16.10 -0.97 -2.22
CA SER A 34 16.64 0.26 -1.63
C SER A 34 15.57 1.20 -1.06
N SER A 35 14.30 1.04 -1.44
CA SER A 35 13.19 1.83 -0.89
C SER A 35 12.49 1.18 0.30
N LEU A 36 12.82 -0.07 0.65
CA LEU A 36 12.07 -0.83 1.66
C LEU A 36 12.09 -0.18 3.05
N ASP A 37 13.23 0.33 3.51
CA ASP A 37 13.32 0.98 4.83
C ASP A 37 12.48 2.25 4.91
N PHE A 38 12.46 3.05 3.83
CA PHE A 38 11.60 4.22 3.72
C PHE A 38 10.12 3.81 3.67
N LEU A 39 9.75 2.83 2.85
CA LEU A 39 8.36 2.34 2.80
C LEU A 39 7.88 1.82 4.16
N GLN A 40 8.76 1.17 4.92
CA GLN A 40 8.47 0.69 6.26
C GLN A 40 8.31 1.84 7.27
N SER A 41 9.02 2.96 7.11
CA SER A 41 8.92 4.11 8.02
C SER A 41 7.60 4.88 7.86
N LEU A 42 6.86 4.63 6.78
CA LEU A 42 5.54 5.23 6.52
C LEU A 42 4.38 4.55 7.28
N GLU A 43 4.66 3.57 8.14
CA GLU A 43 3.66 3.02 9.07
C GLU A 43 3.06 4.14 9.93
N GLY A 44 1.73 4.30 9.92
CA GLY A 44 1.02 5.37 10.61
C GLY A 44 0.82 6.67 9.82
N GLN A 45 1.31 6.77 8.58
CA GLN A 45 1.01 7.89 7.67
C GLN A 45 -0.39 7.68 7.06
N LYS A 46 -1.39 8.29 7.70
CA LYS A 46 -2.83 8.09 7.42
C LYS A 46 -3.40 9.07 6.40
N GLU A 47 -2.56 9.92 5.81
CA GLU A 47 -2.94 10.84 4.74
C GLU A 47 -3.48 10.05 3.54
N PHE A 48 -4.53 10.57 2.92
CA PHE A 48 -5.15 9.95 1.76
C PHE A 48 -4.17 9.91 0.56
N CYS A 49 -4.08 8.76 -0.09
CA CYS A 49 -3.15 8.52 -1.19
C CYS A 49 -3.76 7.55 -2.20
N VAL A 50 -4.32 8.04 -3.30
CA VAL A 50 -4.87 7.19 -4.37
C VAL A 50 -4.06 7.37 -5.66
N SER A 51 -3.74 6.23 -6.27
CA SER A 51 -2.99 6.15 -7.52
C SER A 51 -3.62 5.14 -8.47
N ASN A 52 -3.73 5.48 -9.73
CA ASN A 52 -4.19 4.54 -10.77
C ASN A 52 -3.14 3.48 -11.16
N LEU A 53 -1.95 3.48 -10.53
CA LEU A 53 -0.87 2.54 -10.84
C LEU A 53 -0.93 1.25 -10.02
N LEU A 54 -1.63 1.26 -8.90
CA LEU A 54 -1.81 0.07 -8.07
C LEU A 54 -2.93 -0.79 -8.67
N GLY A 55 -3.14 -2.03 -8.24
CA GLY A 55 -4.31 -2.84 -8.63
C GLY A 55 -4.49 -3.13 -10.13
N TYR A 56 -5.69 -3.62 -10.50
CA TYR A 56 -6.13 -3.73 -11.90
C TYR A 56 -6.81 -2.44 -12.38
N GLU A 57 -6.95 -2.27 -13.70
CA GLU A 57 -7.56 -1.09 -14.30
C GLU A 57 -8.91 -0.76 -13.62
N GLN A 58 -9.10 0.52 -13.25
CA GLN A 58 -10.32 1.08 -12.62
C GLN A 58 -10.58 0.78 -11.13
N TRP A 59 -9.72 0.04 -10.40
CA TRP A 59 -9.94 -0.18 -8.95
C TRP A 59 -10.13 1.14 -8.18
N TRP A 60 -9.32 2.16 -8.55
CA TRP A 60 -9.28 3.47 -7.93
C TRP A 60 -10.60 4.24 -8.07
N CYS A 61 -11.42 3.91 -9.08
CA CYS A 61 -12.74 4.51 -9.30
C CYS A 61 -13.75 4.10 -8.22
N THR A 62 -13.49 3.01 -7.50
CA THR A 62 -14.38 2.46 -6.46
C THR A 62 -13.90 2.74 -5.05
N ALA A 63 -12.71 3.33 -4.89
CA ALA A 63 -12.19 3.68 -3.57
C ALA A 63 -12.99 4.86 -3.00
N PRO A 64 -13.46 4.79 -1.74
CA PRO A 64 -14.01 5.95 -1.06
C PRO A 64 -12.94 7.04 -0.96
N ILE A 65 -13.32 8.23 -1.43
CA ILE A 65 -12.49 9.43 -1.37
C ILE A 65 -13.04 10.31 -0.24
N PRO A 66 -12.21 10.79 0.70
CA PRO A 66 -12.68 11.70 1.73
C PRO A 66 -13.24 13.00 1.11
N PRO A 67 -14.32 13.57 1.68
CA PRO A 67 -15.00 14.74 1.11
C PRO A 67 -14.08 15.92 0.79
N GLU A 68 -13.07 16.16 1.64
CA GLU A 68 -12.07 17.22 1.48
C GLU A 68 -11.18 17.06 0.24
N TYR A 69 -11.10 15.86 -0.34
CA TYR A 69 -10.40 15.57 -1.60
C TYR A 69 -11.36 15.52 -2.81
N ILE A 70 -12.67 15.66 -2.61
CA ILE A 70 -13.68 15.70 -3.67
C ILE A 70 -14.03 17.14 -4.01
N LEU A 71 -13.44 17.69 -5.07
CA LEU A 71 -13.69 19.07 -5.52
C LEU A 71 -15.12 19.31 -6.09
N LEU A 72 -15.93 18.27 -6.27
CA LEU A 72 -17.15 18.31 -7.11
C LEU A 72 -18.44 17.80 -6.47
N VAL A 73 -18.42 17.32 -5.23
CA VAL A 73 -19.61 16.76 -4.57
C VAL A 73 -19.90 17.62 -3.34
N GLY A 74 -21.15 18.06 -3.20
CA GLY A 74 -21.61 18.94 -2.12
C GLY A 74 -21.28 18.41 -0.71
N PRO A 75 -21.56 19.18 0.36
CA PRO A 75 -21.06 18.92 1.70
C PRO A 75 -21.46 17.50 2.15
N ARG A 76 -20.49 16.60 2.12
CA ARG A 76 -20.64 15.23 2.59
C ARG A 76 -20.10 15.22 4.01
N GLU A 77 -20.89 14.67 4.94
CA GLU A 77 -20.43 14.41 6.29
C GLU A 77 -19.24 13.43 6.24
N SER A 78 -18.42 13.44 7.29
CA SER A 78 -17.22 12.60 7.43
C SER A 78 -17.45 11.15 6.97
N LEU A 79 -16.41 10.50 6.45
CA LEU A 79 -16.47 9.10 6.03
C LEU A 79 -17.05 8.19 7.13
N THR A 80 -17.92 7.26 6.73
CA THR A 80 -18.37 6.17 7.61
C THR A 80 -17.21 5.25 7.98
N GLU A 81 -17.31 4.48 9.06
CA GLU A 81 -16.25 3.54 9.45
C GLU A 81 -15.91 2.54 8.33
N LYS A 82 -16.92 2.07 7.60
CA LYS A 82 -16.71 1.21 6.44
C LYS A 82 -15.90 1.92 5.35
N GLU A 83 -16.21 3.17 5.05
CA GLU A 83 -15.47 3.95 4.05
C GLU A 83 -14.04 4.27 4.51
N LYS A 84 -13.80 4.44 5.81
CA LYS A 84 -12.45 4.57 6.37
C LYS A 84 -11.65 3.28 6.17
N GLU A 85 -12.26 2.13 6.45
CA GLU A 85 -11.64 0.82 6.19
C GLU A 85 -11.38 0.58 4.70
N GLU A 86 -12.16 1.18 3.80
CA GLU A 86 -11.95 1.09 2.35
C GLU A 86 -11.09 2.25 1.80
N SER A 87 -10.63 3.17 2.65
CA SER A 87 -9.78 4.29 2.22
C SER A 87 -8.37 3.82 1.90
N ILE A 88 -7.71 4.52 0.98
CA ILE A 88 -6.32 4.28 0.65
C ILE A 88 -5.48 5.43 1.18
N THR A 89 -4.55 5.09 2.06
CA THR A 89 -3.65 6.02 2.72
C THR A 89 -2.21 5.76 2.31
N VAL A 90 -1.29 6.67 2.66
CA VAL A 90 0.14 6.51 2.40
C VAL A 90 0.67 5.19 2.95
N GLU A 91 0.28 4.79 4.16
CA GLU A 91 0.69 3.51 4.75
C GLU A 91 0.15 2.27 4.01
N VAL A 92 -1.05 2.36 3.42
CA VAL A 92 -1.59 1.27 2.57
C VAL A 92 -0.78 1.18 1.29
N VAL A 93 -0.53 2.32 0.63
CA VAL A 93 0.29 2.38 -0.60
C VAL A 93 1.70 1.86 -0.34
N SER A 94 2.30 2.20 0.80
CA SER A 94 3.66 1.76 1.11
C SER A 94 3.72 0.25 1.39
N LEU A 95 2.76 -0.30 2.12
CA LEU A 95 2.65 -1.74 2.34
C LEU A 95 2.39 -2.51 1.04
N TYR A 96 1.56 -1.96 0.16
CA TYR A 96 1.33 -2.50 -1.17
C TYR A 96 2.61 -2.47 -2.02
N LEU A 97 3.37 -1.38 -1.99
CA LEU A 97 4.64 -1.24 -2.71
C LEU A 97 5.68 -2.25 -2.25
N ILE A 98 5.78 -2.55 -0.95
CA ILE A 98 6.66 -3.61 -0.44
C ILE A 98 6.32 -4.96 -1.11
N SER A 99 5.03 -5.27 -1.24
CA SER A 99 4.54 -6.49 -1.91
C SER A 99 4.70 -6.45 -3.43
N ALA A 100 4.56 -5.27 -4.04
CA ALA A 100 4.80 -5.06 -5.46
C ALA A 100 6.28 -5.30 -5.81
N ILE A 101 7.21 -4.79 -5.01
CA ILE A 101 8.65 -5.01 -5.15
C ILE A 101 8.95 -6.51 -5.08
N TYR A 102 8.36 -7.23 -4.12
CA TYR A 102 8.44 -8.69 -4.09
C TYR A 102 7.92 -9.33 -5.37
N SER A 103 6.77 -8.91 -5.88
CA SER A 103 6.12 -9.50 -7.06
C SER A 103 6.76 -9.08 -8.38
N GLY A 104 7.57 -8.02 -8.39
CA GLY A 104 8.13 -7.42 -9.59
C GLY A 104 7.09 -6.72 -10.48
N SER A 105 5.91 -6.40 -9.94
CA SER A 105 4.83 -5.72 -10.68
C SER A 105 4.00 -4.85 -9.74
N LEU A 106 3.63 -3.65 -10.21
CA LEU A 106 2.68 -2.75 -9.52
C LEU A 106 1.23 -3.24 -9.61
N THR A 107 0.90 -4.10 -10.58
CA THR A 107 -0.47 -4.58 -10.87
C THR A 107 -0.62 -6.07 -10.55
N PHE A 108 -0.05 -6.50 -9.42
CA PHE A 108 0.04 -7.92 -9.05
C PHE A 108 -1.22 -8.49 -8.38
N TYR A 109 -2.16 -7.64 -7.94
CA TYR A 109 -3.50 -8.01 -7.44
C TYR A 109 -4.58 -7.07 -7.98
N GLY A 110 -5.86 -7.42 -7.75
CA GLY A 110 -7.00 -6.66 -8.23
C GLY A 110 -7.17 -5.30 -7.56
N SER A 111 -6.86 -5.22 -6.27
CA SER A 111 -7.03 -4.02 -5.46
C SER A 111 -6.03 -3.94 -4.30
N PRO A 112 -5.67 -2.73 -3.82
CA PRO A 112 -4.84 -2.55 -2.64
C PRO A 112 -5.67 -2.68 -1.35
N PHE A 113 -6.47 -3.74 -1.25
CA PHE A 113 -7.21 -4.10 -0.04
C PHE A 113 -6.64 -5.36 0.59
N LEU A 114 -6.51 -5.35 1.91
CA LEU A 114 -6.04 -6.50 2.68
C LEU A 114 -7.18 -7.45 3.05
N VAL A 115 -6.83 -8.73 3.15
CA VAL A 115 -7.74 -9.81 3.52
C VAL A 115 -7.02 -10.72 4.51
N ASP A 116 -7.71 -11.06 5.59
CA ASP A 116 -7.27 -12.09 6.51
C ASP A 116 -7.76 -13.46 6.05
N VAL A 117 -6.83 -14.33 5.65
CA VAL A 117 -7.15 -15.69 5.19
C VAL A 117 -7.25 -16.70 6.33
N SER A 118 -7.02 -16.29 7.57
CA SER A 118 -7.32 -17.11 8.75
C SER A 118 -8.81 -17.10 9.11
N LEU A 119 -9.57 -16.12 8.60
CA LEU A 119 -11.00 -16.01 8.82
C LEU A 119 -11.79 -16.99 7.93
N PRO A 120 -13.02 -17.38 8.35
CA PRO A 120 -13.92 -18.13 7.49
C PRO A 120 -14.22 -17.38 6.19
N LYS A 121 -14.42 -18.12 5.09
CA LYS A 121 -14.61 -17.55 3.74
C LYS A 121 -15.70 -16.47 3.65
N ASN A 122 -16.76 -16.56 4.43
CA ASN A 122 -17.87 -15.59 4.41
C ASN A 122 -17.51 -14.25 5.09
N ASP A 123 -16.45 -14.25 5.90
CA ASP A 123 -15.95 -13.10 6.66
C ASP A 123 -14.68 -12.50 6.05
N CYS A 124 -14.06 -13.19 5.09
CA CYS A 124 -12.97 -12.68 4.25
C CYS A 124 -13.49 -11.57 3.32
N ARG A 125 -13.42 -10.33 3.80
CA ARG A 125 -13.70 -9.13 2.99
C ARG A 125 -12.43 -8.29 2.86
N GLY A 126 -12.18 -7.80 1.66
CA GLY A 126 -11.11 -6.84 1.39
C GLY A 126 -11.36 -5.53 2.11
N ALA A 127 -10.45 -5.14 2.99
CA ALA A 127 -10.49 -3.89 3.75
C ALA A 127 -9.11 -3.53 4.29
N ASN A 128 -8.80 -2.25 4.38
CA ASN A 128 -7.61 -1.68 5.02
C ASN A 128 -7.91 -1.34 6.48
N LYS A 129 -8.36 -2.33 7.25
CA LYS A 129 -8.58 -2.16 8.69
C LYS A 129 -7.26 -1.83 9.38
N GLU A 130 -7.32 -1.00 10.42
CA GLU A 130 -6.14 -0.62 11.21
C GLU A 130 -5.40 -1.86 11.75
N GLU A 131 -6.13 -2.86 12.21
CA GLU A 131 -5.55 -4.15 12.65
C GLU A 131 -4.79 -4.86 11.52
N TYR A 132 -5.35 -4.87 10.30
CA TYR A 132 -4.75 -5.55 9.15
C TYR A 132 -3.49 -4.81 8.69
N ILE A 133 -3.53 -3.48 8.67
CA ILE A 133 -2.37 -2.65 8.35
C ILE A 133 -1.25 -2.90 9.37
N ALA A 134 -1.55 -2.82 10.67
CA ALA A 134 -0.57 -3.04 11.74
C ALA A 134 0.08 -4.44 11.67
N ARG A 135 -0.73 -5.48 11.48
CA ARG A 135 -0.23 -6.85 11.25
C ARG A 135 0.59 -6.95 9.95
N GLY A 136 0.14 -6.28 8.89
CA GLY A 136 0.84 -6.21 7.60
C GLY A 136 2.24 -5.63 7.74
N PHE A 137 2.39 -4.49 8.42
CA PHE A 137 3.68 -3.87 8.70
C PHE A 137 4.56 -4.73 9.62
N HIS A 138 3.98 -5.39 10.63
CA HIS A 138 4.73 -6.33 11.46
C HIS A 138 5.31 -7.49 10.65
N SER A 139 4.51 -8.08 9.74
CA SER A 139 4.98 -9.10 8.81
C SER A 139 6.06 -8.56 7.87
N ALA A 140 5.80 -7.40 7.25
CA ALA A 140 6.71 -6.75 6.32
C ALA A 140 8.06 -6.43 6.99
N ARG A 141 8.07 -5.96 8.24
CA ARG A 141 9.30 -5.68 9.00
C ARG A 141 10.16 -6.93 9.22
N LYS A 142 9.55 -8.07 9.53
CA LYS A 142 10.28 -9.36 9.61
C LYS A 142 10.85 -9.73 8.24
N TRP A 143 10.04 -9.57 7.20
CA TRP A 143 10.40 -9.90 5.83
C TRP A 143 11.53 -9.02 5.28
N ILE A 144 11.48 -7.69 5.47
CA ILE A 144 12.51 -6.73 5.04
C ILE A 144 13.86 -7.07 5.68
N ARG A 145 13.87 -7.33 7.01
CA ARG A 145 15.08 -7.78 7.72
C ARG A 145 15.66 -9.06 7.14
N LYS A 146 14.82 -9.98 6.67
CA LYS A 146 15.27 -11.20 5.99
C LYS A 146 15.77 -10.89 4.58
N CYS A 147 15.08 -10.03 3.83
CA CYS A 147 15.46 -9.58 2.49
C CYS A 147 16.85 -8.94 2.48
N HIS A 148 17.18 -8.11 3.47
CA HIS A 148 18.51 -7.53 3.59
C HIS A 148 19.62 -8.56 3.87
N LYS A 149 19.28 -9.74 4.41
CA LYS A 149 20.24 -10.81 4.71
C LYS A 149 20.43 -11.78 3.55
N VAL A 150 19.35 -12.19 2.90
CA VAL A 150 19.38 -13.28 1.90
C VAL A 150 19.11 -12.81 0.48
N GLY A 151 18.70 -11.56 0.29
CA GLY A 151 18.31 -11.00 -1.00
C GLY A 151 16.87 -11.34 -1.41
N LEU A 152 16.36 -10.58 -2.38
CA LEU A 152 14.99 -10.69 -2.88
C LEU A 152 14.73 -12.00 -3.64
N GLU A 153 15.67 -12.44 -4.47
CA GLU A 153 15.50 -13.65 -5.28
C GLU A 153 15.37 -14.90 -4.42
N ALA A 154 16.18 -15.03 -3.36
CA ALA A 154 16.09 -16.15 -2.43
C ALA A 154 14.71 -16.22 -1.73
N LEU A 155 14.09 -15.07 -1.43
CA LEU A 155 12.76 -15.01 -0.85
C LEU A 155 11.67 -15.39 -1.85
N ARG A 156 11.82 -15.01 -3.13
CA ARG A 156 10.92 -15.43 -4.22
C ARG A 156 10.96 -16.93 -4.45
N GLU A 157 12.15 -17.53 -4.46
CA GLU A 157 12.33 -18.99 -4.55
C GLU A 157 11.65 -19.73 -3.39
N GLN A 158 11.75 -19.17 -2.17
CA GLN A 158 11.10 -19.71 -0.97
C GLN A 158 9.59 -19.42 -0.91
N LYS A 159 9.04 -18.68 -1.88
CA LYS A 159 7.65 -18.20 -1.89
C LYS A 159 7.29 -17.52 -0.55
N GLU A 160 8.20 -16.71 -0.04
CA GLU A 160 8.04 -15.98 1.20
C GLU A 160 7.72 -14.53 0.87
N HIS A 161 6.43 -14.24 0.72
CA HIS A 161 5.95 -12.89 0.42
C HIS A 161 5.83 -12.05 1.71
N PRO A 162 5.83 -10.70 1.60
CA PRO A 162 5.92 -9.81 2.77
C PRO A 162 4.82 -9.96 3.82
N LEU A 163 3.63 -10.40 3.43
CA LEU A 163 2.47 -10.54 4.31
C LEU A 163 2.26 -11.95 4.90
N LYS A 164 3.09 -12.93 4.50
CA LYS A 164 2.86 -14.36 4.76
C LYS A 164 2.76 -14.71 6.24
N SER A 165 3.54 -14.04 7.10
CA SER A 165 3.66 -14.44 8.51
C SER A 165 2.43 -14.11 9.35
N GLU A 166 1.54 -13.25 8.86
CA GLU A 166 0.35 -12.79 9.58
C GLU A 166 -0.95 -13.20 8.89
N ASN A 167 -0.90 -14.17 7.96
CA ASN A 167 -2.05 -14.67 7.19
C ASN A 167 -2.82 -13.56 6.45
N LEU A 168 -2.09 -12.55 5.96
CA LEU A 168 -2.66 -11.47 5.17
C LEU A 168 -2.33 -11.65 3.69
N TYR A 169 -3.31 -11.32 2.85
CA TYR A 169 -3.19 -11.29 1.39
C TYR A 169 -3.84 -10.03 0.83
N TRP A 170 -3.49 -9.70 -0.41
CA TRP A 170 -4.17 -8.68 -1.20
C TRP A 170 -5.41 -9.28 -1.87
N TRP A 171 -6.45 -8.45 -2.05
CA TRP A 171 -7.71 -8.82 -2.70
C TRP A 171 -7.66 -8.62 -4.23
#